data_AF-A0A537RK95-F1
#
_entry.id   AF-A0A537RK95-F1
#
_cell.length_a   1.000
_cell.length_b   1.000
_cell.length_c   1.000
_cell.angle_alpha   90.00
_cell.angle_beta   90.00
_cell.angle_gamma   90.00
#
_symmetry.space_group_name_H-M   'P 1'
#
loop_
_entity.id
_entity.type
_entity.pdbx_description
1 polymer ?
#
loop_
_entity_poly.entity_id
_entity_poly.type
_entity_poly.pdbx_seq_one_letter_code
_entity_poly.pdbx_strand_id
1 'polypeptide(L)' 'FGKEGKPEAVIPKVSQETLAEMIGTTRSRVSFFMNKFRKLGFIEYNGGLSVHSSLLNVVLHD' A
#
# COMPACT_ATOMS: atom_id res chain seq x y z
N PHE A 1 -11.45 -17.33 -6.07
CA PHE A 1 -11.48 -16.25 -5.06
C PHE A 1 -11.58 -16.89 -3.69
N GLY A 2 -10.57 -16.70 -2.86
CA GLY A 2 -10.41 -17.47 -1.63
C GLY A 2 -9.00 -18.02 -1.52
N LYS A 3 -8.15 -17.27 -0.84
CA LYS A 3 -7.18 -17.76 0.14
C LYS A 3 -7.06 -16.63 1.15
N GLU A 4 -7.12 -16.98 2.41
CA GLU A 4 -6.98 -16.05 3.54
C GLU A 4 -5.67 -15.28 3.37
N GLY A 5 -5.78 -14.06 2.86
CA GLY A 5 -4.65 -13.20 2.52
C GLY A 5 -4.00 -12.70 3.79
N LYS A 6 -3.13 -13.51 4.39
CA LYS A 6 -2.28 -13.04 5.46
C LYS A 6 -1.43 -11.88 4.92
N PRO A 7 -1.36 -10.73 5.60
CA PRO A 7 -0.43 -9.66 5.23
C PRO A 7 0.99 -10.23 5.09
N GLU A 8 1.55 -10.21 3.88
CA GLU A 8 2.86 -10.83 3.62
C GLU A 8 4.03 -9.93 4.05
N ALA A 9 3.80 -8.62 4.14
CA ALA A 9 4.81 -7.66 4.56
C ALA A 9 4.19 -6.60 5.45
N VAL A 10 4.63 -6.53 6.70
CA VAL A 10 4.40 -5.40 7.61
C VAL A 10 5.59 -4.48 7.45
N ILE A 11 5.40 -3.38 6.73
CA ILE A 11 6.44 -2.34 6.64
C ILE A 11 6.40 -1.54 7.96
N PRO A 12 7.56 -1.32 8.63
CA PRO A 12 7.62 -0.50 9.83
C PRO A 12 7.01 0.89 9.61
N LYS A 13 6.61 1.56 10.69
CA LYS A 13 5.98 2.90 10.61
C LYS A 13 6.90 3.89 9.90
N VAL A 14 6.67 4.11 8.61
CA VAL A 14 7.28 5.18 7.81
C VAL A 14 6.22 6.25 7.62
N SER A 15 6.59 7.51 7.85
CA SER A 15 5.71 8.65 7.63
C SER A 15 5.49 8.87 6.13
N GLN A 16 4.39 9.53 5.77
CA GLN A 16 4.14 9.86 4.37
C GLN A 16 5.13 10.88 3.83
N GLU A 17 5.67 11.74 4.70
CA GLU A 17 6.73 12.69 4.39
C GLU A 17 8.01 11.94 3.97
N THR A 18 8.46 10.98 4.79
CA THR A 18 9.63 10.16 4.45
C THR A 18 9.40 9.36 3.18
N LEU A 19 8.20 8.79 2.99
CA LEU A 19 7.88 8.08 1.75
C LEU A 19 7.89 9.03 0.53
N ALA A 20 7.41 10.26 0.69
CA ALA A 20 7.40 11.26 -0.38
C ALA A 20 8.82 11.66 -0.79
N GLU A 21 9.72 11.85 0.19
CA GLU A 21 11.14 12.10 -0.05
C GLU A 21 11.79 10.92 -0.78
N MET A 22 11.55 9.69 -0.32
CA MET A 22 12.13 8.47 -0.90
C MET A 22 11.76 8.27 -2.38
N ILE A 23 10.51 8.58 -2.76
CA ILE A 23 10.03 8.36 -4.14
C ILE A 23 10.02 9.63 -5.00
N GLY A 24 10.55 10.75 -4.48
CA GLY A 24 10.67 12.01 -5.22
C GLY A 24 9.33 12.65 -5.58
N THR A 25 8.38 12.69 -4.64
CA THR A 25 7.05 13.27 -4.86
C THR A 25 6.59 14.12 -3.67
N THR A 26 5.34 14.59 -3.69
CA THR A 26 4.75 15.32 -2.56
C THR A 26 4.00 14.40 -1.61
N ARG A 27 3.98 14.76 -0.33
CA ARG A 27 3.14 14.10 0.70
C ARG A 27 1.68 13.96 0.25
N SER A 28 1.13 14.98 -0.41
CA SER A 28 -0.24 14.99 -0.94
C SER A 28 -0.48 13.90 -1.97
N ARG A 29 0.48 13.68 -2.90
CA ARG A 29 0.43 12.61 -3.89
C ARG A 29 0.54 11.23 -3.23
N VAL A 30 1.42 11.07 -2.24
CA VAL A 30 1.49 9.84 -1.43
C VAL A 30 0.14 9.54 -0.78
N SER A 31 -0.43 10.51 -0.07
CA SER A 31 -1.72 10.36 0.60
C SER A 31 -2.85 9.98 -0.38
N PHE A 32 -2.86 10.57 -1.57
CA PHE A 32 -3.81 10.25 -2.63
C PHE A 32 -3.75 8.76 -3.02
N PHE A 33 -2.57 8.23 -3.32
CA PHE A 33 -2.41 6.83 -3.69
C PHE A 33 -2.65 5.87 -2.53
N MET A 34 -2.17 6.18 -1.34
CA MET A 34 -2.41 5.37 -0.13
C MET A 34 -3.92 5.22 0.15
N ASN A 35 -4.68 6.31 0.00
CA ASN A 35 -6.13 6.26 0.11
C ASN A 35 -6.79 5.42 -1.00
N LYS A 36 -6.29 5.52 -2.24
CA LYS A 36 -6.79 4.73 -3.36
C LYS A 36 -6.54 3.23 -3.14
N PHE A 37 -5.32 2.84 -2.77
CA PHE A 37 -4.94 1.46 -2.52
C PHE A 37 -5.70 0.86 -1.34
N ARG A 38 -5.94 1.63 -0.27
CA ARG A 38 -6.78 1.21 0.84
C ARG A 38 -8.22 0.94 0.39
N LYS A 39 -8.81 1.84 -0.40
CA LYS A 39 -10.18 1.65 -0.94
C LYS A 39 -10.30 0.44 -1.86
N LEU A 40 -9.23 0.12 -2.59
CA LEU A 40 -9.17 -1.05 -3.47
C LEU A 40 -8.83 -2.36 -2.72
N GLY A 41 -8.56 -2.30 -1.41
CA GLY A 41 -8.25 -3.47 -0.60
C GLY A 41 -6.84 -4.02 -0.78
N PHE A 42 -5.94 -3.28 -1.46
CA PHE A 42 -4.54 -3.68 -1.67
C PHE A 42 -3.69 -3.50 -0.42
N ILE A 43 -4.05 -2.54 0.44
CA ILE A 43 -3.30 -2.24 1.66
C ILE A 43 -4.21 -1.97 2.85
N GLU A 44 -3.70 -2.24 4.04
CA GLU A 44 -4.18 -1.67 5.29
C GLU A 44 -3.13 -0.70 5.85
N TYR A 45 -3.59 0.45 6.33
CA TYR A 45 -2.72 1.52 6.80
C TYR A 45 -3.31 2.16 8.06
N ASN A 46 -3.08 1.51 9.21
CA ASN A 46 -3.49 1.97 10.55
C ASN A 46 -2.40 1.59 11.57
N GLY A 47 -1.32 2.37 11.64
CA GLY A 47 -0.21 2.10 12.56
C GLY A 47 0.87 1.14 12.01
N GLY A 48 0.71 0.68 10.78
CA GLY A 48 1.66 -0.11 10.00
C GLY A 48 1.09 -0.24 8.58
N LEU A 49 1.94 -0.55 7.60
CA LEU A 49 1.50 -0.81 6.23
C LEU A 49 1.52 -2.31 5.99
N SER A 50 0.33 -2.88 5.79
CA SER A 50 0.10 -4.28 5.41
C SER A 50 -0.26 -4.33 3.94
N VAL A 51 0.38 -5.22 3.17
CA VAL A 51 0.08 -5.41 1.74
C VAL A 51 -0.67 -6.73 1.54
N HIS A 52 -1.76 -6.68 0.78
CA HIS A 52 -2.55 -7.85 0.40
C HIS A 52 -2.16 -8.31 -1.00
N SER A 53 -1.42 -9.42 -1.09
CA SER A 53 -0.92 -9.97 -2.36
C SER A 53 -1.99 -10.61 -3.24
N SER A 54 -3.20 -10.81 -2.72
CA SER A 54 -4.35 -11.40 -3.44
C SER A 54 -4.80 -10.61 -4.67
N LEU A 55 -4.31 -9.39 -4.87
CA LEU A 55 -4.64 -8.53 -6.01
C LEU A 55 -3.42 -8.02 -6.79
N LEU A 56 -2.19 -8.40 -6.40
CA LEU A 56 -0.96 -8.01 -7.11
C LEU A 56 -0.93 -8.53 -8.56
N ASN A 57 -1.75 -9.55 -8.85
CA ASN A 57 -1.85 -10.19 -10.16
C ASN A 57 -2.58 -9.34 -11.22
N VAL A 58 -3.17 -8.19 -10.85
CA VAL A 58 -3.91 -7.31 -11.78
C VAL A 58 -3.01 -6.24 -12.41
N VAL A 59 -1.82 -5.97 -11.86
CA VAL A 59 -0.92 -4.91 -12.35
C VAL A 59 0.26 -5.46 -13.17
N LEU A 60 0.51 -6.77 -13.10
CA LEU A 60 1.59 -7.43 -13.85
C LEU A 60 1.11 -8.25 -15.06
N HIS A 61 -0.21 -8.27 -15.32
CA HIS A 61 -0.78 -8.83 -16.54
C HIS A 61 -1.51 -7.71 -17.31
N ASP A 62 -0.82 -7.28 -18.37
CA ASP A 62 -1.07 -6.23 -19.38
C ASP A 62 -0.92 -4.75 -18.98
#